data_AF-A0A0A6VF73-F1
#
_entry.id   AF-A0A0A6VF73-F1
#
_cell.length_a   1.000
_cell.length_b   1.000
_cell.length_c   1.000
_cell.angle_alpha   90.00
_cell.angle_beta   90.00
_cell.angle_gamma   90.00
#
_symmetry.space_group_name_H-M   'P 1'
#
loop_
_entity.id
_entity.type
_entity.pdbx_description
1 polymer ?
#
loop_
_entity_poly.entity_id
_entity_poly.type
_entity_poly.pdbx_seq_one_letter_code
_entity_poly.pdbx_strand_id
1 'polypeptide(L)'
;MNTLLNKNRGFTLVEVLLSITILSIVILVVGSVLANNATYTKMADNKLPAIQIANSILQVYQQKSFTDLEPEIGKKEQVNIQDVLGLDSSSEVSQYKAYVEISKNEDSRLTNRLLLVKVSVETNGDSGNATELEGYVKQ
;
A
#
# COMPACT_ATOMS: atom_id res chain seq x y z
N MET A 1 21.64 62.12 -8.08
CA MET A 1 21.85 60.75 -7.57
C MET A 1 21.88 60.82 -6.05
N ASN A 2 21.15 59.97 -5.33
CA ASN A 2 21.25 59.71 -3.88
C ASN A 2 20.40 60.55 -2.90
N THR A 3 19.07 60.47 -3.01
CA THR A 3 18.16 60.79 -1.88
C THR A 3 17.16 59.66 -1.59
N LEU A 4 17.49 58.42 -1.95
CA LEU A 4 16.69 57.22 -1.62
C LEU A 4 17.26 56.39 -0.47
N LEU A 5 18.43 56.75 0.09
CA LEU A 5 19.14 55.96 1.10
C LEU A 5 19.12 56.54 2.53
N ASN A 6 18.56 57.74 2.76
CA ASN A 6 18.58 58.42 4.07
C ASN A 6 17.23 58.40 4.80
N LYS A 7 16.58 57.24 4.87
CA LYS A 7 15.42 57.02 5.77
C LYS A 7 15.69 55.80 6.65
N ASN A 8 16.62 55.96 7.60
CA ASN A 8 16.91 54.99 8.66
C ASN A 8 15.74 54.90 9.66
N ARG A 9 14.59 54.38 9.21
CA ARG A 9 13.54 53.88 10.10
C ARG A 9 13.83 52.40 10.30
N GLY A 10 14.47 52.06 11.42
CA GLY A 10 14.59 50.67 11.86
C GLY A 10 13.21 50.07 12.11
N PHE A 11 13.08 48.75 11.95
CA PHE A 11 11.85 48.04 12.28
C PHE A 11 11.52 48.21 13.76
N THR A 12 10.25 48.47 14.06
CA THR A 12 9.78 48.49 15.44
C THR A 12 9.69 47.06 15.99
N LEU A 13 9.81 46.88 17.31
CA LEU A 13 9.67 45.55 17.94
C LEU A 13 8.32 44.88 17.60
N VAL A 14 7.26 45.67 17.48
CA VAL A 14 5.92 45.19 17.12
C VAL A 14 5.89 44.68 15.68
N GLU A 15 6.57 45.34 14.76
CA GLU A 15 6.63 44.95 13.35
C GLU A 15 7.44 43.67 13.14
N VAL A 16 8.54 43.50 13.89
CA VAL A 16 9.30 42.24 13.93
C VAL A 16 8.47 41.12 14.54
N LEU A 17 7.76 41.39 15.63
CA LEU A 17 6.87 40.41 16.28
C LEU A 17 5.73 39.97 15.34
N LEU A 18 5.11 40.93 14.64
CA LEU A 18 4.07 40.64 13.65
C LEU A 18 4.61 39.78 12.51
N SER A 19 5.83 40.05 12.04
CA SER A 19 6.46 39.28 10.96
C SER A 19 6.75 37.84 11.39
N ILE A 20 7.29 37.64 12.60
CA ILE A 20 7.58 36.29 13.14
C ILE A 20 6.27 35.52 13.40
N THR A 21 5.22 36.17 13.89
CA THR A 21 3.93 35.52 14.13
C THR A 21 3.28 35.08 12.83
N ILE A 22 3.24 35.93 11.80
CA ILE A 22 2.75 35.55 10.46
C ILE A 22 3.58 34.39 9.90
N LEU A 23 4.91 34.48 9.97
CA LEU A 23 5.80 33.41 9.51
C LEU A 23 5.55 32.10 10.25
N SER A 24 5.31 32.15 11.57
CA SER A 24 5.02 30.97 12.38
C SER A 24 3.73 30.29 11.94
N ILE A 25 2.68 31.06 11.66
CA ILE A 25 1.41 30.51 11.15
C ILE A 25 1.64 29.79 9.82
N VAL A 26 2.40 30.40 8.90
CA VAL A 26 2.72 29.78 7.61
C VAL A 26 3.48 28.47 7.80
N ILE A 27 4.49 28.43 8.67
CA ILE A 27 5.26 27.22 8.96
C ILE A 27 4.36 26.12 9.52
N LEU A 28 3.43 26.45 10.43
CA LEU A 28 2.51 25.47 11.01
C LEU A 28 1.58 24.88 9.95
N VAL A 29 1.01 25.72 9.08
CA VAL A 29 0.14 25.28 7.98
C VAL A 29 0.91 24.39 7.02
N VAL A 30 2.08 24.83 6.54
CA VAL A 30 2.92 24.05 5.62
C VAL A 30 3.36 22.74 6.28
N GLY A 31 3.81 22.79 7.53
CA GLY A 31 4.20 21.61 8.30
C GLY A 31 3.07 20.58 8.42
N SER A 32 1.83 21.03 8.65
CA SER A 32 0.67 20.13 8.72
C SER A 32 0.38 19.44 7.39
N VAL A 33 0.48 20.18 6.28
CA VAL A 33 0.29 19.62 4.93
C VAL A 33 1.40 18.62 4.62
N LEU A 34 2.66 18.93 4.94
CA LEU A 34 3.78 18.01 4.73
C LEU A 34 3.65 16.73 5.58
N ALA A 35 3.27 16.85 6.85
CA ALA A 35 3.08 15.71 7.74
C ALA A 35 1.98 14.76 7.23
N ASN A 36 0.86 15.33 6.76
CA ASN A 36 -0.21 14.56 6.15
C ASN A 36 0.27 13.85 4.88
N ASN A 37 0.92 14.57 3.95
CA ASN A 37 1.45 13.98 2.72
C ASN A 37 2.47 12.89 2.99
N ALA A 38 3.41 13.09 3.93
CA ALA A 38 4.40 12.08 4.31
C ALA A 38 3.74 10.79 4.82
N THR A 39 2.59 10.90 5.51
CA THR A 39 1.83 9.74 5.98
C THR A 39 1.18 8.99 4.82
N TYR A 40 0.59 9.72 3.87
CA TYR A 40 0.03 9.11 2.65
C TYR A 40 1.10 8.45 1.79
N THR A 41 2.28 9.06 1.64
CA THR A 41 3.42 8.47 0.92
C THR A 41 3.84 7.16 1.56
N LYS A 42 4.02 7.12 2.88
CA LYS A 42 4.37 5.87 3.60
C LYS A 42 3.31 4.78 3.41
N MET A 43 2.03 5.15 3.42
CA MET A 43 0.95 4.20 3.16
C MET A 43 1.02 3.65 1.73
N ALA A 44 1.31 4.50 0.74
CA ALA A 44 1.48 4.08 -0.65
C ALA A 44 2.71 3.19 -0.84
N ASP A 45 3.84 3.55 -0.24
CA ASP A 45 5.10 2.78 -0.28
C ASP A 45 4.90 1.36 0.27
N ASN A 46 4.05 1.19 1.29
CA ASN A 46 3.76 -0.13 1.85
C ASN A 46 2.71 -0.91 1.03
N LYS A 47 1.72 -0.23 0.46
CA LYS A 47 0.57 -0.87 -0.21
C LYS A 47 0.86 -1.28 -1.65
N LEU A 48 1.63 -0.49 -2.40
CA LEU A 48 1.93 -0.80 -3.80
C LEU A 48 2.70 -2.13 -3.97
N PRO A 49 3.75 -2.43 -3.19
CA PRO A 49 4.42 -3.72 -3.27
C PRO A 49 3.49 -4.87 -2.84
N ALA A 50 2.66 -4.68 -1.80
CA ALA A 50 1.69 -5.70 -1.39
C ALA A 50 0.69 -6.03 -2.50
N ILE A 51 0.20 -5.03 -3.25
CA ILE A 51 -0.65 -5.21 -4.43
C ILE A 51 0.10 -5.95 -5.55
N GLN A 52 1.37 -5.62 -5.80
CA GLN A 52 2.17 -6.29 -6.83
C GLN A 52 2.45 -7.75 -6.50
N ILE A 53 2.74 -8.05 -5.23
CA ILE A 53 2.92 -9.41 -4.72
C ILE A 53 1.60 -10.19 -4.85
N ALA A 54 0.49 -9.61 -4.37
CA ALA A 54 -0.82 -10.23 -4.46
C ALA A 54 -1.21 -10.55 -5.91
N ASN A 55 -0.98 -9.62 -6.84
CA ASN A 55 -1.22 -9.83 -8.27
C ASN A 55 -0.36 -10.94 -8.85
N SER A 56 0.94 -10.95 -8.54
CA SER A 56 1.86 -11.97 -9.03
C SER A 56 1.47 -13.37 -8.53
N ILE A 57 1.13 -13.50 -7.24
CA ILE A 57 0.65 -14.76 -6.66
C ILE A 57 -0.68 -15.18 -7.31
N LEU A 58 -1.63 -14.25 -7.44
CA LEU A 58 -2.91 -14.52 -8.08
C LEU A 58 -2.71 -15.02 -9.51
N GLN A 59 -1.80 -14.41 -10.28
CA GLN A 59 -1.48 -14.83 -11.64
C GLN A 59 -0.90 -16.25 -11.69
N VAL A 60 -0.03 -16.62 -10.75
CA VAL A 60 0.49 -17.99 -10.64
C VAL A 60 -0.64 -18.99 -10.39
N TYR A 61 -1.56 -18.68 -9.47
CA TYR A 61 -2.70 -19.55 -9.21
C TYR A 61 -3.71 -19.58 -10.37
N GLN A 62 -3.87 -18.49 -11.11
CA GLN A 62 -4.70 -18.45 -12.32
C GLN A 62 -4.18 -19.32 -13.47
N GLN A 63 -2.87 -19.60 -13.49
CA GLN A 63 -2.26 -20.49 -14.47
C GLN A 63 -2.37 -21.98 -14.09
N LYS A 64 -2.71 -22.30 -12.83
CA LYS A 64 -2.94 -23.67 -12.39
C LYS A 64 -4.28 -24.18 -12.93
N SER A 65 -4.38 -25.50 -13.15
CA SER A 65 -5.61 -26.10 -13.67
C SER A 65 -6.68 -26.16 -12.59
N PHE A 66 -7.95 -26.09 -12.99
CA PHE A 66 -9.10 -26.20 -12.09
C PHE A 66 -9.03 -27.48 -11.23
N THR A 67 -8.65 -28.60 -11.84
CA THR A 67 -8.54 -29.91 -11.19
C THR A 67 -7.47 -29.94 -10.09
N ASP A 68 -6.38 -29.18 -10.26
CA ASP A 68 -5.31 -29.11 -9.27
C ASP A 68 -5.69 -28.27 -8.04
N LEU A 69 -6.62 -27.33 -8.21
CA LEU A 69 -7.06 -26.40 -7.17
C LEU A 69 -8.34 -26.84 -6.44
N GLU A 70 -9.13 -27.73 -7.05
CA GLU A 70 -10.31 -28.33 -6.45
C GLU A 70 -10.08 -28.96 -5.05
N PRO A 71 -8.98 -29.69 -4.77
CA PRO A 71 -8.72 -30.23 -3.42
C PRO A 71 -8.35 -29.18 -2.37
N GLU A 72 -8.07 -27.95 -2.78
CA GLU A 72 -7.69 -26.83 -1.90
C GLU A 72 -8.87 -25.90 -1.56
N ILE A 73 -10.07 -26.21 -2.04
CA ILE A 73 -11.29 -25.45 -1.73
C ILE A 73 -11.56 -25.45 -0.22
N GLY A 74 -11.81 -24.26 0.33
CA GLY A 74 -12.15 -24.04 1.74
C GLY A 74 -10.94 -23.99 2.68
N LYS A 75 -9.72 -24.06 2.14
CA LYS A 75 -8.49 -23.89 2.93
C LYS A 75 -7.93 -22.49 2.71
N LYS A 76 -7.58 -21.84 3.81
CA LYS A 76 -6.76 -20.62 3.82
C LYS A 76 -5.34 -21.03 4.20
N GLU A 77 -4.43 -21.00 3.24
CA GLU A 77 -3.04 -21.40 3.43
C GLU A 77 -2.11 -20.18 3.37
N GLN A 78 -1.15 -20.13 4.29
CA GLN A 78 -0.05 -19.17 4.18
C GLN A 78 0.95 -19.67 3.15
N VAL A 79 1.20 -18.87 2.11
CA VAL A 79 2.13 -19.23 1.04
C VAL A 79 3.46 -18.54 1.25
N ASN A 80 4.55 -19.26 0.98
CA ASN A 80 5.86 -18.65 0.90
C ASN A 80 5.99 -17.90 -0.43
N ILE A 81 6.04 -16.57 -0.35
CA ILE A 81 6.11 -15.69 -1.52
C ILE A 81 7.33 -15.99 -2.38
N GLN A 82 8.47 -16.34 -1.76
CA GLN A 82 9.71 -16.62 -2.49
C GLN A 82 9.57 -17.88 -3.35
N ASP A 83 8.97 -18.93 -2.77
CA ASP A 83 8.79 -20.21 -3.47
C ASP A 83 7.75 -20.10 -4.59
N VAL A 84 6.64 -19.39 -4.34
CA VAL A 84 5.57 -19.22 -5.34
C VAL A 84 6.02 -18.37 -6.53
N LEU A 85 6.84 -17.35 -6.28
CA LEU A 85 7.28 -16.40 -7.31
C LEU A 85 8.67 -16.72 -7.89
N GLY A 86 9.34 -17.76 -7.40
CA GLY A 86 10.70 -18.12 -7.83
C GLY A 86 11.73 -17.05 -7.55
N LEU A 87 11.62 -16.36 -6.41
CA LEU A 87 12.50 -15.24 -6.03
C LEU A 87 13.69 -15.73 -5.21
N ASP A 88 14.84 -15.09 -5.41
CA ASP A 88 16.04 -15.32 -4.60
C ASP A 88 15.84 -14.84 -3.15
N SER A 89 16.52 -15.48 -2.20
CA SER A 89 16.43 -15.21 -0.75
C SER A 89 16.89 -13.80 -0.34
N SER A 90 17.45 -13.02 -1.26
CA SER A 90 17.84 -11.61 -1.07
C SER A 90 16.68 -10.63 -1.24
N SER A 91 15.52 -11.09 -1.69
CA SER A 91 14.36 -10.24 -1.97
C SER A 91 13.71 -9.75 -0.68
N GLU A 92 13.40 -8.46 -0.58
CA GLU A 92 12.77 -7.78 0.58
C GLU A 92 11.28 -8.15 0.79
N VAL A 93 10.92 -9.40 0.50
CA VAL A 93 9.57 -9.97 0.66
C VAL A 93 9.33 -10.55 2.04
N SER A 94 10.37 -10.70 2.87
CA SER A 94 10.29 -11.26 4.23
C SER A 94 9.41 -10.46 5.19
N GLN A 95 9.20 -9.18 4.91
CA GLN A 95 8.29 -8.31 5.65
C GLN A 95 6.81 -8.55 5.29
N TYR A 96 6.50 -9.34 4.27
CA TYR A 96 5.14 -9.63 3.83
C TYR A 96 4.77 -11.08 4.12
N LYS A 97 3.50 -11.30 4.47
CA LYS A 97 2.87 -12.61 4.59
C LYS A 97 1.74 -12.68 3.58
N ALA A 98 1.72 -13.71 2.75
CA ALA A 98 0.67 -13.93 1.79
C ALA A 98 -0.18 -15.14 2.20
N TYR A 99 -1.49 -15.00 2.02
CA TYR A 99 -2.47 -16.05 2.23
C TYR A 99 -3.25 -16.25 0.95
N VAL A 100 -3.51 -17.51 0.60
CA VAL A 100 -4.37 -17.86 -0.52
C VAL A 100 -5.55 -18.66 0.01
N GLU A 101 -6.74 -18.28 -0.41
CA GLU A 101 -7.98 -18.97 -0.11
C GLU A 101 -8.71 -19.27 -1.41
N ILE A 102 -9.07 -20.53 -1.60
CA ILE A 102 -9.81 -20.98 -2.77
C ILE A 102 -11.23 -21.30 -2.33
N SER A 103 -12.20 -20.71 -3.00
CA SER A 103 -13.62 -20.90 -2.70
C SER A 103 -14.42 -21.19 -3.97
N LYS A 104 -15.58 -21.79 -3.76
CA LYS A 104 -16.56 -22.01 -4.82
C LYS A 104 -17.19 -20.67 -5.19
N ASN A 105 -17.53 -20.51 -6.46
CA ASN A 105 -18.32 -19.36 -6.89
C ASN A 105 -19.68 -19.32 -6.16
N GLU A 106 -20.12 -18.13 -5.75
CA GLU A 106 -21.41 -17.89 -5.12
C GLU A 106 -22.59 -18.26 -6.04
N ASP A 107 -22.44 -18.12 -7.36
CA ASP A 107 -23.44 -18.59 -8.32
C ASP A 107 -23.33 -20.12 -8.49
N SER A 108 -24.37 -20.83 -8.05
CA SER A 108 -24.48 -22.29 -8.13
C SER A 108 -24.32 -22.86 -9.54
N ARG A 109 -24.54 -22.05 -10.59
CA ARG A 109 -24.34 -22.45 -12.00
C ARG A 109 -22.88 -22.43 -12.43
N LEU A 110 -22.03 -21.70 -11.70
CA LEU A 110 -20.62 -21.49 -11.99
C LEU A 110 -19.71 -22.28 -11.07
N THR A 111 -20.25 -22.86 -9.99
CA THR A 111 -19.50 -23.63 -8.98
C THR A 111 -18.62 -24.75 -9.56
N ASN A 112 -19.05 -25.41 -10.65
CA ASN A 112 -18.30 -26.48 -11.30
C ASN A 112 -17.45 -25.98 -12.49
N ARG A 113 -17.41 -24.68 -12.74
CA ARG A 113 -16.75 -24.07 -13.91
C ARG A 113 -15.74 -22.99 -13.53
N LEU A 114 -15.92 -22.37 -12.35
CA LEU A 114 -15.13 -21.27 -11.84
C LEU A 114 -14.81 -21.49 -10.37
N LEU A 115 -13.52 -21.46 -10.05
CA LEU A 115 -13.03 -21.30 -8.67
C LEU A 115 -12.66 -19.85 -8.44
N LEU A 116 -13.04 -19.32 -7.28
CA LEU A 116 -12.62 -18.01 -6.81
C LEU A 116 -11.33 -18.19 -6.01
N VAL A 117 -10.25 -17.54 -6.46
CA VAL A 117 -8.98 -17.47 -5.75
C VAL A 117 -8.88 -16.08 -5.12
N LYS A 118 -8.80 -16.05 -3.80
CA LYS A 118 -8.57 -14.84 -3.01
C LYS A 118 -7.14 -14.86 -2.48
N VAL A 119 -6.41 -13.79 -2.75
CA VAL A 119 -5.04 -13.60 -2.27
C VAL A 119 -5.03 -12.41 -1.32
N SER A 120 -4.61 -12.63 -0.08
CA SER A 120 -4.49 -11.59 0.95
C SER A 120 -3.01 -11.42 1.31
N VAL A 121 -2.46 -10.22 1.17
CA VAL A 121 -1.08 -9.90 1.55
C VAL A 121 -1.08 -8.92 2.72
N GLU A 122 -0.42 -9.32 3.80
CA GLU A 122 -0.26 -8.56 5.03
C GLU A 122 1.19 -8.14 5.22
N THR A 123 1.43 -6.96 5.80
CA THR A 123 2.77 -6.53 6.21
C THR A 123 3.00 -6.84 7.69
N ASN A 124 4.20 -7.30 8.05
CA ASN A 124 4.59 -7.58 9.43
C ASN A 124 4.54 -6.28 10.25
N GLY A 125 3.44 -6.08 10.98
CA GLY A 125 3.25 -4.92 11.86
C GLY A 125 1.91 -4.21 11.68
N ASP A 126 1.14 -4.50 10.63
CA ASP A 126 -0.17 -3.89 10.38
C ASP A 126 -1.18 -4.95 9.90
N SER A 127 -1.73 -5.71 10.84
CA SER A 127 -2.72 -6.77 10.60
C SER A 127 -4.09 -6.24 10.14
N GLY A 128 -4.31 -4.93 10.18
CA GLY A 128 -5.61 -4.31 9.87
C GLY A 128 -5.82 -3.93 8.40
N ASN A 129 -4.74 -3.86 7.60
CA ASN A 129 -4.77 -3.36 6.22
C ASN A 129 -4.25 -4.41 5.22
N ALA A 130 -4.77 -5.64 5.31
CA ALA A 130 -4.49 -6.66 4.31
C ALA A 130 -4.90 -6.17 2.92
N THR A 131 -4.01 -6.32 1.95
CA THR A 131 -4.36 -6.09 0.55
C THR A 131 -4.96 -7.37 0.01
N GLU A 132 -6.23 -7.31 -0.36
CA GLU A 132 -6.97 -8.45 -0.92
C GLU A 132 -7.17 -8.28 -2.41
N LEU A 133 -6.88 -9.32 -3.17
CA LEU A 133 -7.20 -9.42 -4.59
C LEU A 133 -7.91 -10.73 -4.87
N GLU A 134 -8.90 -10.67 -5.74
CA GLU A 134 -9.73 -11.80 -6.13
C GLU A 134 -9.59 -12.06 -7.63
N GLY A 135 -9.61 -13.32 -8.02
CA GLY A 135 -9.63 -13.72 -9.42
C GLY A 135 -10.22 -15.10 -9.61
N TYR A 136 -10.51 -15.45 -10.87
CA TYR A 136 -11.20 -16.70 -11.20
C TYR A 136 -10.32 -17.64 -12.01
N VAL A 137 -10.36 -18.92 -11.66
CA VAL A 137 -9.77 -20.02 -12.44
C VAL A 137 -10.89 -20.76 -13.16
N LYS A 138 -10.73 -20.97 -14.47
CA LYS A 138 -11.72 -21.67 -15.31
C LYS A 138 -11.34 -23.14 -15.46
N GLN A 139 -12.36 -23.99 -15.52
CA GLN A 139 -12.23 -25.40 -15.92
C GLN A 139 -11.77 -25.54 -17.37
#